data_AF-A0A3N5V7Y8-F1
#
_entry.id   AF-A0A3N5V7Y8-F1
#
_cell.length_a   1.000
_cell.length_b   1.000
_cell.length_c   1.000
_cell.angle_alpha   90.00
_cell.angle_beta   90.00
_cell.angle_gamma   90.00
#
_symmetry.space_group_name_H-M   'P 1'
#
loop_
_entity.id
_entity.type
_entity.pdbx_description
1 polymer ?
#
loop_
_entity_poly.entity_id
_entity_poly.type
_entity_poly.pdbx_seq_one_letter_code
_entity_poly.pdbx_strand_id
1 'polypeptide(L)'
;MEDKAMQESDRAANVRWWLCAGLVALVLGPGSALAEETDSTIPWPRQYKIKPHEKDRLTAADIVGPDGIVYPNWTRCGVQGGIPTVEVVANVEDFGAVANDDLDDSKALQEACDRAGRTGGAVLIGEGTYRLDRPVTVRHDKVIIRGKGPSRTRLIFRYAIPKEGVTFFNPPADSRIGGDTRIELHCVPAGLAKMTLMIDGTTIGAWTSGQHSGNTFSFAVYARAIPKEVPDGRHTLKGIAEYRDGSTRVAEIPILLDRTFKDRRLVPDSRAAITFAGQGTLGEKLEFASDGKRGDAELHLQSTGDLKTGDCIFIDGPATSRWKKLTRNACEWGMYRNYEAVVTGVTGGSVSISQPLRIQFPVIDGSYVQKVVPIQRCGIEDLYLEQTENLWITGVLFAHGWNCWARGVTVKKCGRFPVYGSMAKWCEIRDCTFDDAWFKGGGGTAYTGWDRCWDCLMENVETFKMRHAPLFQWAASGCVIRKSTFHESDAQWHAGWTNENLIEQCVVESVQGHGGYGYGMWASPPEDTAHGPNGPRNVVYNCDIRSQKAGVWMGGMNENWLILHNRFTIDGGPGVFARATSFDHIVKGNVFVLKDGKSPMIQLAAADCIGVEVV
;
A
#
# COMPACT_ATOMS: atom_id res chain seq x y z
N MET A 1 -6.81 18.61 -11.82
CA MET A 1 -8.24 18.24 -11.67
C MET A 1 -8.58 17.81 -10.24
N GLU A 2 -7.61 17.78 -9.31
CA GLU A 2 -7.86 17.80 -7.85
C GLU A 2 -8.56 19.10 -7.40
N ASP A 3 -8.36 20.22 -8.11
CA ASP A 3 -9.05 21.50 -7.81
C ASP A 3 -10.52 21.57 -8.26
N LYS A 4 -10.99 20.69 -9.16
CA LYS A 4 -12.37 20.79 -9.70
C LYS A 4 -13.43 20.16 -8.79
N ALA A 5 -13.06 19.27 -7.88
CA ALA A 5 -13.97 18.75 -6.86
C ALA A 5 -14.27 19.78 -5.75
N MET A 6 -13.48 20.87 -5.66
CA MET A 6 -13.58 21.86 -4.59
C MET A 6 -14.58 22.99 -4.88
N GLN A 7 -15.02 23.17 -6.13
CA GLN A 7 -15.87 24.32 -6.54
C GLN A 7 -17.37 24.02 -6.72
N GLU A 8 -17.82 22.77 -6.71
CA GLU A 8 -19.24 22.44 -6.95
C GLU A 8 -20.08 22.27 -5.69
N SER A 9 -19.50 22.42 -4.48
CA SER A 9 -20.26 22.27 -3.22
C SER A 9 -21.03 23.50 -2.74
N ASP A 10 -20.94 24.65 -3.43
CA ASP A 10 -21.49 25.95 -2.98
C ASP A 10 -22.74 26.44 -3.74
N ARG A 11 -23.43 25.59 -4.51
CA ARG A 11 -24.70 25.98 -5.16
C ARG A 11 -25.80 24.93 -5.04
N ALA A 12 -26.48 24.93 -3.89
CA ALA A 12 -27.81 24.34 -3.79
C ALA A 12 -28.69 25.12 -2.80
N ALA A 13 -29.26 26.22 -3.27
CA ALA A 13 -30.41 26.85 -2.63
C ALA A 13 -31.34 27.39 -3.72
N ASN A 14 -32.43 26.67 -4.00
CA ASN A 14 -33.73 27.22 -4.38
C ASN A 14 -34.75 26.08 -4.47
N VAL A 15 -35.51 25.91 -3.39
CA VAL A 15 -36.64 25.00 -3.27
C VAL A 15 -37.86 25.64 -3.93
N ARG A 16 -38.51 24.92 -4.87
CA ARG A 16 -39.88 25.22 -5.31
C ARG A 16 -40.81 24.12 -4.79
N TRP A 17 -41.76 24.53 -3.96
CA TRP A 17 -42.86 23.70 -3.46
C TRP A 17 -43.87 23.40 -4.57
N TRP A 18 -44.30 22.14 -4.65
CA TRP A 18 -45.57 21.76 -5.26
C TRP A 18 -46.32 20.81 -4.32
N LEU A 19 -47.50 21.24 -3.88
CA LEU A 19 -48.48 20.44 -3.15
C LEU A 19 -49.22 19.53 -4.14
N CYS A 20 -49.25 18.23 -3.86
CA CYS A 20 -50.28 17.34 -4.38
C CYS A 20 -50.85 16.52 -3.22
N ALA A 21 -52.12 16.75 -2.91
CA ALA A 21 -52.92 15.97 -1.99
C ALA A 21 -53.43 14.71 -2.70
N GLY A 22 -53.33 13.55 -2.03
CA GLY A 22 -53.92 12.29 -2.47
C GLY A 22 -54.32 11.44 -1.28
N LEU A 23 -55.62 11.20 -1.12
CA LEU A 23 -56.23 10.28 -0.16
C LEU A 23 -55.73 8.84 -0.39
N VAL A 24 -55.42 8.12 0.69
CA VAL A 24 -55.26 6.65 0.67
C VAL A 24 -56.26 6.05 1.66
N ALA A 25 -57.12 5.18 1.14
CA ALA A 25 -58.06 4.37 1.91
C ALA A 25 -57.37 3.10 2.44
N LEU A 26 -57.58 2.80 3.72
CA LEU A 26 -57.13 1.58 4.39
C LEU A 26 -58.00 0.38 3.99
N VAL A 27 -57.38 -0.74 3.61
CA VAL A 27 -57.99 -2.07 3.66
C VAL A 27 -57.04 -2.99 4.42
N LEU A 28 -57.52 -3.52 5.56
CA LEU A 28 -56.81 -4.47 6.42
C LEU A 28 -57.06 -5.91 5.93
N GLY A 29 -56.00 -6.70 5.80
CA GLY A 29 -56.05 -8.15 5.61
C GLY A 29 -54.96 -8.83 6.46
N PRO A 30 -55.23 -9.99 7.12
CA PRO A 30 -54.29 -10.62 8.04
C PRO A 30 -53.36 -11.61 7.32
N GLY A 31 -52.07 -11.61 7.69
CA GLY A 31 -51.10 -12.59 7.19
C GLY A 31 -49.66 -12.13 7.34
N SER A 32 -49.16 -11.99 8.57
CA SER A 32 -47.77 -11.61 8.84
C SER A 32 -46.85 -12.83 8.69
N ALA A 33 -46.24 -12.98 7.51
CA ALA A 33 -44.89 -13.51 7.42
C ALA A 33 -43.92 -12.36 7.72
N LEU A 34 -43.03 -12.52 8.68
CA LEU A 34 -41.97 -11.56 9.00
C LEU A 34 -41.01 -11.50 7.82
N ALA A 35 -41.24 -10.57 6.90
CA ALA A 35 -40.23 -10.12 5.96
C ALA A 35 -39.20 -9.29 6.74
N GLU A 36 -37.92 -9.66 6.66
CA GLU A 36 -36.83 -8.75 7.05
C GLU A 36 -37.03 -7.42 6.31
N GLU A 37 -37.17 -6.33 7.05
CA GLU A 37 -37.11 -4.97 6.50
C GLU A 37 -35.74 -4.78 5.83
N THR A 38 -35.68 -4.97 4.51
CA THR A 38 -34.58 -4.44 3.73
C THR A 38 -34.78 -2.93 3.63
N ASP A 39 -34.25 -2.22 4.62
CA ASP A 39 -34.13 -0.77 4.59
C ASP A 39 -33.35 -0.39 3.32
N SER A 40 -34.06 0.13 2.31
CA SER A 40 -33.54 0.44 0.96
C SER A 40 -32.37 1.45 0.95
N THR A 41 -31.97 1.95 2.12
CA THR A 41 -30.93 2.95 2.33
C THR A 41 -29.54 2.34 2.57
N ILE A 42 -29.42 1.10 3.06
CA ILE A 42 -28.11 0.43 3.31
C ILE A 42 -27.75 -0.59 2.21
N PRO A 43 -26.46 -0.73 1.86
CA PRO A 43 -26.02 -1.44 0.66
C PRO A 43 -25.96 -2.96 0.84
N TRP A 44 -25.90 -3.45 2.08
CA TRP A 44 -25.92 -4.86 2.46
C TRP A 44 -26.39 -5.03 3.91
N PRO A 45 -26.79 -6.25 4.33
CA PRO A 45 -27.18 -6.52 5.71
C PRO A 45 -26.10 -6.15 6.72
N ARG A 46 -26.49 -5.56 7.85
CA ARG A 46 -25.59 -5.11 8.93
C ARG A 46 -24.69 -6.27 9.38
N GLN A 47 -23.41 -6.17 9.11
CA GLN A 47 -22.47 -7.27 9.31
C GLN A 47 -21.52 -7.01 10.46
N TYR A 48 -21.07 -5.76 10.65
CA TYR A 48 -19.87 -5.47 11.41
C TYR A 48 -20.12 -4.85 12.78
N LYS A 49 -21.27 -4.19 13.01
CA LYS A 49 -21.64 -3.71 14.35
C LYS A 49 -22.22 -4.88 15.16
N ILE A 50 -21.33 -5.60 15.83
CA ILE A 50 -21.63 -6.76 16.68
C ILE A 50 -21.59 -6.32 18.14
N LYS A 51 -22.58 -6.75 18.93
CA LYS A 51 -22.65 -6.55 20.37
C LYS A 51 -22.12 -7.80 21.10
N PRO A 52 -21.53 -7.66 22.31
CA PRO A 52 -20.92 -8.78 23.02
C PRO A 52 -21.82 -9.98 23.33
N HIS A 53 -23.15 -9.78 23.37
CA HIS A 53 -24.12 -10.84 23.66
C HIS A 53 -24.55 -11.62 22.40
N GLU A 54 -24.25 -11.12 21.19
CA GLU A 54 -24.52 -11.80 19.91
C GLU A 54 -23.44 -12.85 19.62
N LYS A 55 -23.39 -13.89 20.47
CA LYS A 55 -22.32 -14.91 20.47
C LYS A 55 -22.21 -15.69 19.16
N ASP A 56 -23.32 -15.85 18.46
CA ASP A 56 -23.46 -16.47 17.14
C ASP A 56 -22.85 -15.64 16.00
N ARG A 57 -22.73 -14.32 16.17
CA ARG A 57 -22.12 -13.40 15.19
C ARG A 57 -20.61 -13.19 15.42
N LEU A 58 -20.10 -13.50 16.61
CA LEU A 58 -18.69 -13.36 16.94
C LEU A 58 -17.84 -14.43 16.26
N THR A 59 -16.70 -14.03 15.71
CA THR A 59 -15.76 -14.94 15.04
C THR A 59 -14.37 -14.82 15.67
N ALA A 60 -13.42 -15.67 15.26
CA ALA A 60 -12.03 -15.56 15.69
C ALA A 60 -11.34 -14.25 15.23
N ALA A 61 -11.95 -13.52 14.27
CA ALA A 61 -11.51 -12.20 13.84
C ALA A 61 -11.97 -11.08 14.79
N ASP A 62 -12.67 -11.41 15.88
CA ASP A 62 -13.25 -10.44 16.83
C ASP A 62 -12.66 -10.57 18.24
N ILE A 63 -12.53 -9.44 18.93
CA ILE A 63 -12.18 -9.35 20.35
C ILE A 63 -13.24 -8.50 21.05
N VAL A 64 -13.82 -9.01 22.13
CA VAL A 64 -14.70 -8.23 23.00
C VAL A 64 -13.82 -7.40 23.94
N GLY A 65 -13.86 -6.07 23.78
CA GLY A 65 -13.14 -5.14 24.63
C GLY A 65 -13.77 -5.01 26.02
N PRO A 66 -13.00 -4.56 27.03
CA PRO A 66 -13.48 -4.36 28.39
C PRO A 66 -14.53 -3.23 28.50
N ASP A 67 -14.64 -2.40 27.47
CA ASP A 67 -15.59 -1.30 27.33
C ASP A 67 -16.93 -1.74 26.66
N GLY A 68 -17.08 -3.03 26.38
CA GLY A 68 -18.27 -3.60 25.75
C GLY A 68 -18.34 -3.42 24.23
N ILE A 69 -17.27 -2.95 23.59
CA ILE A 69 -17.19 -2.82 22.12
C ILE A 69 -16.51 -4.07 21.55
N VAL A 70 -16.96 -4.52 20.37
CA VAL A 70 -16.35 -5.65 19.64
C VAL A 70 -15.36 -5.10 18.61
N TYR A 71 -14.08 -5.34 18.83
CA TYR A 71 -12.96 -4.90 17.99
C TYR A 71 -12.52 -5.96 16.99
N PRO A 72 -11.92 -5.56 15.86
CA PRO A 72 -11.11 -6.50 15.08
C PRO A 72 -9.97 -7.09 15.90
N ASN A 73 -9.61 -8.33 15.61
CA ASN A 73 -8.51 -9.01 16.28
C ASN A 73 -7.15 -8.63 15.64
N TRP A 74 -6.32 -7.89 16.37
CA TRP A 74 -4.95 -7.50 15.95
C TRP A 74 -3.85 -8.22 16.71
N THR A 75 -4.15 -9.27 17.48
CA THR A 75 -3.18 -9.98 18.34
C THR A 75 -2.01 -10.62 17.59
N ARG A 76 -2.12 -10.71 16.26
CA ARG A 76 -1.10 -11.25 15.36
C ARG A 76 -0.45 -10.20 14.46
N CYS A 77 -0.64 -8.91 14.73
CA CYS A 77 0.04 -7.86 13.96
C CYS A 77 1.54 -7.83 14.24
N GLY A 78 2.34 -7.52 13.22
CA GLY A 78 3.79 -7.45 13.29
C GLY A 78 4.49 -8.79 13.12
N VAL A 79 5.81 -8.78 13.33
CA VAL A 79 6.69 -9.93 13.12
C VAL A 79 6.32 -11.03 14.11
N GLN A 80 6.03 -12.22 13.59
CA GLN A 80 5.60 -13.34 14.43
C GLN A 80 6.75 -13.79 15.34
N GLY A 81 6.52 -13.69 16.65
CA GLY A 81 7.53 -13.92 17.69
C GLY A 81 8.37 -12.69 18.06
N GLY A 82 8.04 -11.51 17.52
CA GLY A 82 8.80 -10.27 17.69
C GLY A 82 10.02 -10.19 16.78
N ILE A 83 10.57 -8.98 16.64
CA ILE A 83 11.82 -8.75 15.88
C ILE A 83 12.97 -9.51 16.56
N PRO A 84 13.60 -10.50 15.89
CA PRO A 84 14.65 -11.30 16.48
C PRO A 84 15.96 -10.52 16.61
N THR A 85 16.83 -10.95 17.51
CA THR A 85 18.27 -10.60 17.43
C THR A 85 18.93 -11.58 16.48
N VAL A 86 19.64 -11.06 15.47
CA VAL A 86 20.25 -11.88 14.41
C VAL A 86 21.77 -11.69 14.44
N GLU A 87 22.51 -12.79 14.48
CA GLU A 87 23.97 -12.78 14.49
C GLU A 87 24.55 -12.16 13.21
N VAL A 88 25.67 -11.45 13.36
CA VAL A 88 26.44 -10.92 12.23
C VAL A 88 27.25 -12.05 11.61
N VAL A 89 27.13 -12.23 10.29
CA VAL A 89 27.82 -13.28 9.53
C VAL A 89 28.78 -12.74 8.47
N ALA A 90 28.73 -11.43 8.21
CA ALA A 90 29.56 -10.74 7.23
C ALA A 90 29.68 -9.26 7.61
N ASN A 91 30.86 -8.66 7.42
CA ASN A 91 31.01 -7.21 7.38
C ASN A 91 31.12 -6.77 5.92
N VAL A 92 30.54 -5.62 5.56
CA VAL A 92 30.56 -5.14 4.18
C VAL A 92 31.98 -4.80 3.70
N GLU A 93 32.87 -4.41 4.62
CA GLU A 93 34.28 -4.09 4.35
C GLU A 93 35.08 -5.31 3.90
N ASP A 94 34.67 -6.52 4.32
CA ASP A 94 35.28 -7.78 3.86
C ASP A 94 35.02 -8.02 2.36
N PHE A 95 34.10 -7.27 1.75
CA PHE A 95 33.74 -7.30 0.33
C PHE A 95 34.25 -6.07 -0.43
N GLY A 96 35.10 -5.26 0.19
CA GLY A 96 35.78 -4.12 -0.44
C GLY A 96 35.04 -2.79 -0.33
N ALA A 97 33.98 -2.70 0.48
CA ALA A 97 33.41 -1.40 0.83
C ALA A 97 34.36 -0.62 1.73
N VAL A 98 34.47 0.69 1.53
CA VAL A 98 35.36 1.56 2.31
C VAL A 98 34.62 2.83 2.71
N ALA A 99 34.51 3.04 4.02
CA ALA A 99 33.84 4.22 4.52
C ALA A 99 34.59 5.52 4.14
N ASN A 100 33.82 6.54 3.73
CA ASN A 100 34.25 7.91 3.49
C ASN A 100 35.30 8.09 2.37
N ASP A 101 35.36 7.19 1.39
CA ASP A 101 36.25 7.32 0.23
C ASP A 101 35.55 7.91 -1.03
N ASP A 102 34.25 8.15 -0.92
CA ASP A 102 33.34 8.64 -1.97
C ASP A 102 33.17 7.72 -3.20
N LEU A 103 33.66 6.47 -3.14
CA LEU A 103 33.51 5.44 -4.16
C LEU A 103 32.22 4.63 -3.95
N ASP A 104 31.79 3.90 -4.99
CA ASP A 104 30.57 3.08 -4.96
C ASP A 104 30.76 1.77 -4.16
N ASP A 105 29.96 1.60 -3.11
CA ASP A 105 29.90 0.43 -2.25
C ASP A 105 28.72 -0.51 -2.58
N SER A 106 27.86 -0.16 -3.55
CA SER A 106 26.66 -0.96 -3.88
C SER A 106 26.97 -2.42 -4.20
N LYS A 107 28.07 -2.67 -4.92
CA LYS A 107 28.50 -4.02 -5.26
C LYS A 107 28.94 -4.81 -4.03
N ALA A 108 29.74 -4.21 -3.15
CA ALA A 108 30.20 -4.84 -1.92
C ALA A 108 29.03 -5.20 -1.00
N LEU A 109 28.05 -4.30 -0.86
CA LEU A 109 26.84 -4.57 -0.09
C LEU A 109 25.98 -5.68 -0.71
N GLN A 110 25.83 -5.71 -2.04
CA GLN A 110 25.14 -6.81 -2.72
C GLN A 110 25.83 -8.16 -2.48
N GLU A 111 27.16 -8.22 -2.63
CA GLU A 111 27.92 -9.46 -2.44
C GLU A 111 27.89 -9.95 -0.99
N ALA A 112 27.93 -9.03 -0.01
CA ALA A 112 27.78 -9.36 1.40
C ALA A 112 26.39 -9.93 1.71
N CYS A 113 25.33 -9.35 1.14
CA CYS A 113 23.96 -9.88 1.25
C CYS A 113 23.82 -11.27 0.60
N ASP A 114 24.43 -11.47 -0.58
CA ASP A 114 24.43 -12.76 -1.27
C ASP A 114 25.22 -13.83 -0.50
N ARG A 115 26.28 -13.43 0.22
CA ARG A 115 26.99 -14.31 1.17
C ARG A 115 26.07 -14.68 2.34
N ALA A 116 25.46 -13.70 3.00
CA ALA A 116 24.59 -13.91 4.14
C ALA A 116 23.37 -14.79 3.77
N GLY A 117 22.84 -14.64 2.56
CA GLY A 117 21.73 -15.43 2.04
C GLY A 117 21.97 -16.94 1.96
N ARG A 118 23.23 -17.40 2.04
CA ARG A 118 23.57 -18.83 2.05
C ARG A 118 23.29 -19.50 3.39
N THR A 119 23.37 -18.76 4.49
CA THR A 119 23.22 -19.29 5.86
C THR A 119 22.12 -18.61 6.66
N GLY A 120 21.65 -17.44 6.20
CA GLY A 120 20.96 -16.46 7.04
C GLY A 120 21.95 -15.71 7.94
N GLY A 121 21.61 -14.48 8.30
CA GLY A 121 22.40 -13.64 9.19
C GLY A 121 22.36 -12.16 8.82
N ALA A 122 22.97 -11.35 9.68
CA ALA A 122 23.14 -9.92 9.45
C ALA A 122 24.45 -9.61 8.72
N VAL A 123 24.36 -8.71 7.75
CA VAL A 123 25.49 -7.99 7.16
C VAL A 123 25.68 -6.72 7.96
N LEU A 124 26.82 -6.60 8.64
CA LEU A 124 27.19 -5.39 9.37
C LEU A 124 27.84 -4.39 8.43
N ILE A 125 27.38 -3.15 8.52
CA ILE A 125 28.00 -1.98 7.89
C ILE A 125 28.72 -1.21 8.99
N GLY A 126 30.00 -0.93 8.78
CA GLY A 126 30.83 -0.20 9.73
C GLY A 126 30.36 1.24 9.98
N GLU A 127 31.18 1.93 10.78
CA GLU A 127 30.96 3.35 11.04
C GLU A 127 31.51 4.19 9.89
N GLY A 128 30.78 5.23 9.52
CA GLY A 128 31.13 6.15 8.45
C GLY A 128 30.07 6.23 7.36
N THR A 129 30.44 6.83 6.24
CA THR A 129 29.57 7.06 5.10
C THR A 129 29.94 6.15 3.94
N TYR A 130 28.98 5.37 3.46
CA TYR A 130 29.10 4.48 2.31
C TYR A 130 28.21 5.02 1.19
N ARG A 131 28.66 4.91 -0.05
CA ARG A 131 27.92 5.43 -1.21
C ARG A 131 27.31 4.28 -1.99
N LEU A 132 26.04 4.44 -2.34
CA LEU A 132 25.34 3.48 -3.17
C LEU A 132 25.00 4.13 -4.50
N ASP A 133 25.76 3.85 -5.55
CA ASP A 133 25.51 4.38 -6.90
C ASP A 133 24.58 3.45 -7.69
N ARG A 134 24.22 2.28 -7.14
CA ARG A 134 23.25 1.32 -7.69
C ARG A 134 22.31 0.75 -6.62
N PRO A 135 21.06 0.38 -6.95
CA PRO A 135 20.19 -0.34 -6.03
C PRO A 135 20.80 -1.67 -5.53
N VAL A 136 20.44 -2.06 -4.32
CA VAL A 136 20.74 -3.38 -3.73
C VAL A 136 19.44 -4.19 -3.64
N THR A 137 19.46 -5.46 -4.05
CA THR A 137 18.28 -6.33 -4.03
C THR A 137 18.59 -7.66 -3.37
N VAL A 138 18.02 -7.86 -2.19
CA VAL A 138 18.07 -9.08 -1.41
C VAL A 138 16.97 -10.03 -1.88
N ARG A 139 17.35 -11.26 -2.26
CA ARG A 139 16.46 -12.30 -2.79
C ARG A 139 16.43 -13.57 -1.97
N HIS A 140 17.11 -13.57 -0.83
CA HIS A 140 17.21 -14.69 0.09
C HIS A 140 16.56 -14.33 1.41
N ASP A 141 15.88 -15.30 2.01
CA ASP A 141 15.30 -15.17 3.35
C ASP A 141 16.38 -14.97 4.41
N LYS A 142 15.99 -14.43 5.57
CA LYS A 142 16.82 -14.32 6.78
C LYS A 142 18.07 -13.46 6.59
N VAL A 143 18.05 -12.49 5.68
CA VAL A 143 19.15 -11.54 5.46
C VAL A 143 18.79 -10.19 6.07
N ILE A 144 19.67 -9.68 6.94
CA ILE A 144 19.50 -8.41 7.63
C ILE A 144 20.64 -7.48 7.20
N ILE A 145 20.34 -6.22 6.89
CA ILE A 145 21.35 -5.17 6.71
C ILE A 145 21.37 -4.33 7.98
N ARG A 146 22.50 -4.28 8.70
CA ARG A 146 22.60 -3.63 10.01
C ARG A 146 23.74 -2.61 10.03
N GLY A 147 23.46 -1.38 10.49
CA GLY A 147 24.48 -0.40 10.84
C GLY A 147 24.82 -0.38 12.33
N LYS A 148 25.54 0.65 12.77
CA LYS A 148 25.94 0.88 14.18
C LYS A 148 25.13 2.01 14.86
N GLY A 149 23.99 2.36 14.28
CA GLY A 149 23.11 3.46 14.66
C GLY A 149 23.05 4.54 13.55
N PRO A 150 21.91 5.23 13.39
CA PRO A 150 21.72 6.24 12.34
C PRO A 150 22.67 7.44 12.43
N SER A 151 23.25 7.73 13.60
CA SER A 151 24.28 8.76 13.76
C SER A 151 25.68 8.31 13.36
N ARG A 152 25.91 7.00 13.19
CA ARG A 152 27.25 6.39 12.99
C ARG A 152 27.41 5.73 11.63
N THR A 153 26.36 5.11 11.10
CA THR A 153 26.39 4.44 9.80
C THR A 153 25.46 5.14 8.83
N ARG A 154 26.01 5.68 7.75
CA ARG A 154 25.29 6.44 6.73
C ARG A 154 25.41 5.75 5.37
N LEU A 155 24.28 5.43 4.77
CA LEU A 155 24.15 5.04 3.38
C LEU A 155 23.65 6.22 2.56
N ILE A 156 24.41 6.62 1.55
CA ILE A 156 24.04 7.73 0.68
C ILE A 156 23.80 7.16 -0.72
N PHE A 157 22.54 7.06 -1.09
CA PHE A 157 22.09 6.56 -2.38
C PHE A 157 22.13 7.67 -3.42
N ARG A 158 23.12 7.58 -4.33
CA ARG A 158 23.46 8.61 -5.33
C ARG A 158 23.14 8.19 -6.77
N TYR A 159 22.34 7.15 -6.96
CA TYR A 159 21.96 6.73 -8.31
C TYR A 159 21.29 7.90 -9.06
N ALA A 160 21.93 8.33 -10.15
CA ALA A 160 21.51 9.46 -10.96
C ALA A 160 21.37 9.05 -12.44
N ILE A 161 20.49 9.76 -13.14
CA ILE A 161 20.45 9.70 -14.61
C ILE A 161 21.62 10.54 -15.13
N PRO A 162 22.38 10.05 -16.13
CA PRO A 162 23.54 10.78 -16.63
C PRO A 162 23.12 12.10 -17.29
N LYS A 163 24.09 13.00 -17.58
CA LYS A 163 23.83 14.37 -18.04
C LYS A 163 23.00 14.43 -19.33
N GLU A 164 23.15 13.41 -20.18
CA GLU A 164 22.40 13.20 -21.41
C GLU A 164 20.89 13.04 -21.13
N GLY A 165 20.52 12.64 -19.91
CA GLY A 165 19.15 12.56 -19.41
C GLY A 165 18.35 11.34 -19.87
N VAL A 166 19.01 10.38 -20.49
CA VAL A 166 18.43 9.10 -20.91
C VAL A 166 19.52 8.04 -20.89
N THR A 167 19.22 6.85 -20.38
CA THR A 167 20.16 5.73 -20.34
C THR A 167 19.43 4.40 -20.24
N PHE A 168 20.02 3.34 -20.77
CA PHE A 168 19.60 1.99 -20.43
C PHE A 168 20.10 1.63 -19.03
N PHE A 169 19.18 1.27 -18.14
CA PHE A 169 19.53 0.67 -16.85
C PHE A 169 19.89 -0.81 -17.01
N ASN A 170 19.19 -1.49 -17.93
CA ASN A 170 19.47 -2.84 -18.40
C ASN A 170 18.96 -3.00 -19.86
N PRO A 171 19.63 -3.80 -20.71
CA PRO A 171 20.95 -4.38 -20.51
C PRO A 171 22.08 -3.35 -20.67
N PRO A 172 23.29 -3.64 -20.18
CA PRO A 172 24.51 -2.93 -20.62
C PRO A 172 24.76 -3.10 -22.12
N ALA A 173 25.52 -2.18 -22.72
CA ALA A 173 25.99 -2.30 -24.10
C ALA A 173 26.73 -3.63 -24.35
N ASP A 174 26.62 -4.14 -25.57
CA ASP A 174 27.18 -5.40 -26.07
C ASP A 174 26.67 -6.66 -25.37
N SER A 175 25.62 -6.56 -24.55
CA SER A 175 25.01 -7.71 -23.91
C SER A 175 24.38 -8.67 -24.91
N ARG A 176 24.53 -9.97 -24.66
CA ARG A 176 23.61 -10.98 -25.19
C ARG A 176 22.27 -10.89 -24.48
N ILE A 177 21.17 -10.92 -25.22
CA ILE A 177 19.81 -10.86 -24.69
C ILE A 177 18.96 -12.00 -25.25
N GLY A 178 18.05 -12.50 -24.42
CA GLY A 178 17.08 -13.54 -24.75
C GLY A 178 15.68 -13.11 -24.35
N GLY A 179 14.65 -13.90 -24.62
CA GLY A 179 13.26 -13.48 -24.40
C GLY A 179 12.92 -13.10 -22.94
N ASP A 180 13.69 -13.60 -21.97
CA ASP A 180 13.60 -13.30 -20.54
C ASP A 180 14.43 -12.08 -20.09
N THR A 181 15.26 -11.49 -20.95
CA THR A 181 15.97 -10.25 -20.65
C THR A 181 14.99 -9.09 -20.50
N ARG A 182 15.07 -8.38 -19.38
CA ARG A 182 14.34 -7.12 -19.15
C ARG A 182 15.08 -5.94 -19.78
N ILE A 183 14.49 -5.24 -20.72
CA ILE A 183 15.03 -4.01 -21.31
C ILE A 183 14.39 -2.84 -20.57
N GLU A 184 15.20 -2.03 -19.88
CA GLU A 184 14.75 -0.94 -19.01
C GLU A 184 15.48 0.36 -19.34
N LEU A 185 14.70 1.38 -19.68
CA LEU A 185 15.13 2.74 -19.99
C LEU A 185 14.84 3.64 -18.82
N HIS A 186 15.81 4.45 -18.41
CA HIS A 186 15.63 5.51 -17.44
C HIS A 186 15.85 6.88 -18.07
N CYS A 187 15.03 7.86 -17.69
CA CYS A 187 15.02 9.22 -18.23
C CYS A 187 14.90 10.23 -17.08
N VAL A 188 15.39 11.47 -17.25
CA VAL A 188 15.09 12.53 -16.27
C VAL A 188 13.58 12.78 -16.22
N PRO A 189 12.96 12.82 -15.04
CA PRO A 189 11.49 12.81 -14.95
C PRO A 189 10.86 14.19 -15.20
N ALA A 190 11.60 15.28 -14.98
CA ALA A 190 11.09 16.64 -15.13
C ALA A 190 10.62 16.88 -16.58
N GLY A 191 9.31 17.06 -16.76
CA GLY A 191 8.70 17.32 -18.06
C GLY A 191 8.59 16.09 -18.98
N LEU A 192 8.93 14.88 -18.51
CA LEU A 192 8.87 13.66 -19.31
C LEU A 192 7.42 13.38 -19.74
N ALA A 193 7.21 13.22 -21.05
CA ALA A 193 5.90 12.98 -21.65
C ALA A 193 5.75 11.55 -22.17
N LYS A 194 6.81 10.98 -22.76
CA LYS A 194 6.79 9.63 -23.34
C LYS A 194 8.17 9.01 -23.35
N MET A 195 8.21 7.69 -23.17
CA MET A 195 9.39 6.85 -23.34
C MET A 195 9.07 5.79 -24.41
N THR A 196 9.97 5.60 -25.37
CA THR A 196 9.83 4.60 -26.42
C THR A 196 11.09 3.72 -26.46
N LEU A 197 10.90 2.41 -26.48
CA LEU A 197 11.94 1.42 -26.69
C LEU A 197 11.82 0.85 -28.10
N MET A 198 12.95 0.77 -28.80
CA MET A 198 13.02 0.29 -30.18
C MET A 198 14.22 -0.62 -30.39
N ILE A 199 14.15 -1.48 -31.41
CA ILE A 199 15.25 -2.27 -31.95
C ILE A 199 15.31 -2.07 -33.47
N ASP A 200 16.45 -1.58 -33.99
CA ASP A 200 16.64 -1.27 -35.42
C ASP A 200 15.46 -0.51 -36.06
N GLY A 201 14.93 0.49 -35.35
CA GLY A 201 13.80 1.31 -35.82
C GLY A 201 12.41 0.67 -35.63
N THR A 202 12.33 -0.55 -35.11
CA THR A 202 11.06 -1.22 -34.75
C THR A 202 10.71 -0.97 -33.29
N THR A 203 9.54 -0.39 -33.01
CA THR A 203 9.07 -0.17 -31.63
C THR A 203 8.74 -1.48 -30.94
N ILE A 204 9.31 -1.70 -29.75
CA ILE A 204 9.03 -2.87 -28.91
C ILE A 204 8.19 -2.54 -27.67
N GLY A 205 8.05 -1.25 -27.34
CA GLY A 205 7.17 -0.78 -26.29
C GLY A 205 7.23 0.73 -26.11
N ALA A 206 6.19 1.31 -25.53
CA ALA A 206 6.18 2.70 -25.15
C ALA A 206 5.37 2.91 -23.86
N TRP A 207 5.71 3.98 -23.15
CA TRP A 207 4.98 4.51 -22.02
C TRP A 207 4.67 5.99 -22.28
N THR A 208 3.46 6.43 -21.95
CA THR A 208 3.04 7.83 -22.06
C THR A 208 2.57 8.32 -20.69
N SER A 209 2.93 9.54 -20.33
CA SER A 209 2.50 10.16 -19.08
C SER A 209 1.00 10.34 -19.04
N GLY A 210 0.39 10.00 -17.90
CA GLY A 210 -1.02 10.20 -17.57
C GLY A 210 -1.20 10.84 -16.20
N GLN A 211 -2.44 10.97 -15.75
CA GLN A 211 -2.79 11.67 -14.50
C GLN A 211 -2.09 11.12 -13.26
N HIS A 212 -1.85 9.81 -13.20
CA HIS A 212 -1.26 9.12 -12.05
C HIS A 212 0.20 8.71 -12.27
N SER A 213 0.86 9.28 -13.28
CA SER A 213 2.25 8.96 -13.61
C SER A 213 3.29 9.51 -12.64
N GLY A 214 2.90 10.37 -11.69
CA GLY A 214 3.80 10.91 -10.67
C GLY A 214 5.12 11.42 -11.23
N ASN A 215 6.23 11.02 -10.61
CA ASN A 215 7.60 11.34 -11.04
C ASN A 215 8.26 10.16 -11.78
N THR A 216 7.48 9.37 -12.52
CA THR A 216 7.99 8.22 -13.29
C THR A 216 9.20 8.62 -14.12
N PHE A 217 10.26 7.82 -13.97
CA PHE A 217 11.54 8.02 -14.64
C PHE A 217 11.99 6.75 -15.38
N SER A 218 11.31 5.62 -15.22
CA SER A 218 11.69 4.33 -15.81
C SER A 218 10.55 3.68 -16.58
N PHE A 219 10.92 2.98 -17.66
CA PHE A 219 10.02 2.13 -18.44
C PHE A 219 10.75 0.88 -18.87
N ALA A 220 10.09 -0.28 -18.74
CA ALA A 220 10.69 -1.56 -19.09
C ALA A 220 9.74 -2.47 -19.86
N VAL A 221 10.32 -3.27 -20.75
CA VAL A 221 9.67 -4.41 -21.42
C VAL A 221 10.59 -5.63 -21.37
N TYR A 222 10.05 -6.83 -21.55
CA TYR A 222 10.89 -8.00 -21.78
C TYR A 222 11.23 -8.12 -23.26
N ALA A 223 12.43 -8.59 -23.58
CA ALA A 223 12.90 -8.80 -24.95
C ALA A 223 12.04 -9.80 -25.74
N ARG A 224 11.20 -10.62 -25.09
CA ARG A 224 10.13 -11.38 -25.79
C ARG A 224 9.14 -10.49 -26.56
N ALA A 225 9.05 -9.20 -26.24
CA ALA A 225 8.27 -8.22 -26.99
C ALA A 225 8.91 -7.84 -28.34
N ILE A 226 10.18 -8.20 -28.58
CA ILE A 226 10.84 -8.01 -29.87
C ILE A 226 10.14 -8.87 -30.93
N PRO A 227 9.58 -8.25 -31.99
CA PRO A 227 8.86 -8.95 -33.06
C PRO A 227 9.69 -10.06 -33.70
N LYS A 228 9.05 -11.15 -34.13
CA LYS A 228 9.74 -12.33 -34.67
C LYS A 228 10.46 -12.05 -35.99
N GLU A 229 10.08 -10.99 -36.67
CA GLU A 229 10.64 -10.49 -37.93
C GLU A 229 12.05 -9.91 -37.74
N VAL A 230 12.41 -9.51 -36.52
CA VAL A 230 13.77 -9.15 -36.16
C VAL A 230 14.56 -10.45 -35.93
N PRO A 231 15.52 -10.79 -36.82
CA PRO A 231 16.26 -12.05 -36.74
C PRO A 231 17.18 -12.06 -35.52
N ASP A 232 17.66 -13.23 -35.11
CA ASP A 232 18.74 -13.32 -34.13
C ASP A 232 20.03 -12.77 -34.75
N GLY A 233 20.84 -12.04 -33.98
CA GLY A 233 22.00 -11.34 -34.50
C GLY A 233 22.35 -10.06 -33.73
N ARG A 234 23.26 -9.26 -34.32
CA ARG A 234 23.63 -7.96 -33.76
C ARG A 234 22.60 -6.91 -34.15
N HIS A 235 22.11 -6.17 -33.17
CA HIS A 235 21.13 -5.09 -33.35
C HIS A 235 21.46 -3.90 -32.47
N THR A 236 20.80 -2.78 -32.74
CA THR A 236 20.86 -1.58 -31.90
C THR A 236 19.55 -1.44 -31.13
N LEU A 237 19.64 -1.43 -29.79
CA LEU A 237 18.54 -0.95 -28.96
C LEU A 237 18.59 0.56 -28.89
N LYS A 238 17.44 1.20 -29.08
CA LYS A 238 17.27 2.65 -29.02
C LYS A 238 16.18 3.00 -28.02
N GLY A 239 16.51 3.84 -27.06
CA GLY A 239 15.60 4.44 -26.11
C GLY A 239 15.39 5.91 -26.45
N ILE A 240 14.13 6.34 -26.54
CA ILE A 240 13.75 7.72 -26.87
C ILE A 240 12.89 8.27 -25.72
N ALA A 241 13.29 9.42 -25.20
CA ALA A 241 12.54 10.19 -24.20
C ALA A 241 12.04 11.48 -24.83
N GLU A 242 10.73 11.68 -24.85
CA GLU A 242 10.07 12.88 -25.39
C GLU A 242 9.53 13.72 -24.23
N TYR A 243 9.74 15.03 -24.28
CA TYR A 243 9.40 15.98 -23.20
C TYR A 243 8.30 16.96 -23.63
N ARG A 244 7.59 17.52 -22.65
CA ARG A 244 6.47 18.46 -22.88
C ARG A 244 6.89 19.77 -23.54
N ASP A 245 8.16 20.13 -23.47
CA ASP A 245 8.74 21.29 -24.17
C ASP A 245 9.06 21.00 -25.64
N GLY A 246 8.79 19.78 -26.12
CA GLY A 246 9.09 19.32 -27.48
C GLY A 246 10.51 18.80 -27.66
N SER A 247 11.35 18.83 -26.62
CA SER A 247 12.68 18.25 -26.69
C SER A 247 12.64 16.72 -26.66
N THR A 248 13.65 16.11 -27.30
CA THR A 248 13.82 14.65 -27.35
C THR A 248 15.23 14.29 -26.97
N ARG A 249 15.38 13.23 -26.16
CA ARG A 249 16.68 12.67 -25.78
C ARG A 249 16.73 11.21 -26.22
N VAL A 250 17.90 10.77 -26.67
CA VAL A 250 18.09 9.42 -27.24
C VAL A 250 19.28 8.73 -26.57
N ALA A 251 19.14 7.44 -26.26
CA ALA A 251 20.22 6.54 -25.92
C ALA A 251 20.22 5.35 -26.88
N GLU A 252 21.40 4.91 -27.32
CA GLU A 252 21.57 3.76 -28.21
C GLU A 252 22.66 2.84 -27.66
N ILE A 253 22.40 1.54 -27.67
CA ILE A 253 23.39 0.53 -27.29
C ILE A 253 23.37 -0.64 -28.29
N PRO A 254 24.55 -1.18 -28.66
CA PRO A 254 24.61 -2.44 -29.40
C PRO A 254 24.22 -3.62 -28.48
N ILE A 255 23.54 -4.63 -29.03
CA ILE A 255 23.25 -5.90 -28.35
C ILE A 255 23.43 -7.09 -29.30
N LEU A 256 23.44 -8.30 -28.74
CA LEU A 256 23.33 -9.56 -29.47
C LEU A 256 22.01 -10.25 -29.08
N LEU A 257 21.03 -10.27 -29.99
CA LEU A 257 19.79 -11.01 -29.80
C LEU A 257 20.02 -12.49 -30.09
N ASP A 258 19.73 -13.32 -29.09
CA ASP A 258 19.78 -14.77 -29.17
C ASP A 258 18.54 -15.30 -28.43
N ARG A 259 17.51 -15.71 -29.15
CA ARG A 259 16.23 -16.14 -28.54
C ARG A 259 16.37 -17.42 -27.73
N THR A 260 17.47 -18.17 -27.91
CA THR A 260 17.80 -19.36 -27.13
C THR A 260 18.51 -19.01 -25.82
N PHE A 261 19.10 -17.82 -25.73
CA PHE A 261 19.75 -17.34 -24.52
C PHE A 261 18.75 -17.25 -23.36
N LYS A 262 19.20 -17.73 -22.19
CA LYS A 262 18.47 -17.62 -20.92
C LYS A 262 19.23 -16.65 -20.04
N ASP A 263 18.65 -15.48 -19.84
CA ASP A 263 19.29 -14.43 -19.07
C ASP A 263 19.19 -14.72 -17.57
N ARG A 264 20.30 -15.16 -16.99
CA ARG A 264 20.41 -15.46 -15.55
C ARG A 264 20.90 -14.27 -14.74
N ARG A 265 21.07 -13.09 -15.34
CA ARG A 265 21.54 -11.89 -14.62
C ARG A 265 20.49 -11.46 -13.61
N LEU A 266 20.94 -11.28 -12.36
CA LEU A 266 20.12 -10.73 -11.29
C LEU A 266 20.21 -9.21 -11.31
N VAL A 267 19.45 -8.60 -12.21
CA VAL A 267 19.39 -7.13 -12.34
C VAL A 267 18.81 -6.53 -11.05
N PRO A 268 19.45 -5.52 -10.43
CA PRO A 268 18.88 -4.86 -9.26
C PRO A 268 17.51 -4.25 -9.55
N ASP A 269 16.62 -4.25 -8.56
CA ASP A 269 15.30 -3.66 -8.64
C ASP A 269 15.39 -2.13 -8.54
N SER A 270 15.04 -1.42 -9.61
CA SER A 270 15.11 0.04 -9.70
C SER A 270 14.03 0.76 -8.87
N ARG A 271 13.08 0.04 -8.25
CA ARG A 271 12.00 0.64 -7.46
C ARG A 271 12.43 1.15 -6.10
N ALA A 272 13.55 0.68 -5.54
CA ALA A 272 14.06 1.12 -4.25
C ALA A 272 15.59 1.13 -4.18
N ALA A 273 16.17 1.92 -3.28
CA ALA A 273 17.60 1.86 -2.98
C ALA A 273 17.97 0.49 -2.39
N ILE A 274 17.13 -0.02 -1.48
CA ILE A 274 17.23 -1.38 -0.94
C ILE A 274 15.89 -2.08 -1.12
N THR A 275 15.89 -3.19 -1.86
CA THR A 275 14.70 -4.04 -2.04
C THR A 275 14.92 -5.41 -1.41
N PHE A 276 13.98 -5.83 -0.56
CA PHE A 276 13.80 -7.23 -0.17
C PHE A 276 12.70 -7.81 -1.06
N ALA A 277 13.07 -8.69 -1.99
CA ALA A 277 12.22 -9.11 -3.09
C ALA A 277 11.79 -10.57 -2.95
N GLY A 278 10.53 -10.81 -2.58
CA GLY A 278 9.85 -12.08 -2.78
C GLY A 278 9.50 -12.29 -4.25
N GLN A 279 9.29 -13.55 -4.65
CA GLN A 279 8.97 -13.87 -6.05
C GLN A 279 7.52 -13.51 -6.39
N GLY A 280 6.65 -13.39 -5.39
CA GLY A 280 5.24 -13.06 -5.58
C GLY A 280 4.39 -14.29 -5.95
N THR A 281 3.31 -14.07 -6.68
CA THR A 281 2.34 -15.12 -7.03
C THR A 281 2.91 -16.14 -8.00
N LEU A 282 2.62 -17.42 -7.77
CA LEU A 282 3.08 -18.56 -8.57
C LEU A 282 1.91 -19.51 -8.87
N GLY A 283 1.98 -20.20 -10.01
CA GLY A 283 1.04 -21.26 -10.34
C GLY A 283 -0.32 -20.76 -10.79
N GLU A 284 -1.29 -21.69 -10.85
CA GLU A 284 -2.64 -21.42 -11.29
C GLU A 284 -3.51 -20.74 -10.22
N LYS A 285 -4.65 -20.20 -10.66
CA LYS A 285 -5.68 -19.66 -9.77
C LYS A 285 -6.68 -20.77 -9.46
N LEU A 286 -6.86 -21.07 -8.18
CA LEU A 286 -7.77 -22.10 -7.66
C LEU A 286 -9.06 -21.44 -7.19
N GLU A 287 -10.14 -21.65 -7.95
CA GLU A 287 -11.44 -20.99 -7.70
C GLU A 287 -12.13 -21.55 -6.45
N PHE A 288 -12.87 -20.67 -5.76
CA PHE A 288 -13.73 -21.08 -4.65
C PHE A 288 -14.92 -21.92 -5.16
N ALA A 289 -15.27 -22.98 -4.41
CA ALA A 289 -16.46 -23.80 -4.61
C ALA A 289 -17.66 -23.29 -3.81
N SER A 290 -17.43 -22.55 -2.73
CA SER A 290 -18.46 -21.84 -1.95
C SER A 290 -17.91 -20.52 -1.43
N ASP A 291 -18.77 -19.57 -1.08
CA ASP A 291 -18.35 -18.25 -0.61
C ASP A 291 -17.46 -18.37 0.64
N GLY A 292 -16.29 -17.71 0.61
CA GLY A 292 -15.49 -17.51 1.82
C GLY A 292 -16.12 -16.41 2.67
N LYS A 293 -16.68 -16.75 3.83
CA LYS A 293 -17.34 -15.78 4.70
C LYS A 293 -16.33 -15.16 5.66
N ARG A 294 -16.64 -13.95 6.12
CA ARG A 294 -15.91 -13.35 7.23
C ARG A 294 -15.92 -14.30 8.43
N GLY A 295 -14.74 -14.53 9.02
CA GLY A 295 -14.56 -15.42 10.16
C GLY A 295 -14.15 -16.84 9.79
N ASP A 296 -14.33 -17.25 8.54
CA ASP A 296 -13.97 -18.60 8.10
C ASP A 296 -12.46 -18.82 8.19
N ALA A 297 -12.07 -19.97 8.75
CA ALA A 297 -10.69 -20.46 8.77
C ALA A 297 -10.49 -21.69 7.87
N GLU A 298 -11.52 -22.06 7.10
CA GLU A 298 -11.50 -23.10 6.09
C GLU A 298 -12.07 -22.52 4.79
N LEU A 299 -11.36 -22.75 3.68
CA LEU A 299 -11.77 -22.36 2.34
C LEU A 299 -12.18 -23.61 1.58
N HIS A 300 -13.27 -23.53 0.82
CA HIS A 300 -13.70 -24.64 -0.04
C HIS A 300 -13.42 -24.26 -1.49
N LEU A 301 -12.58 -25.05 -2.16
CA LEU A 301 -12.11 -24.80 -3.51
C LEU A 301 -12.65 -25.87 -4.47
N GLN A 302 -12.82 -25.51 -5.75
CA GLN A 302 -13.20 -26.47 -6.78
C GLN A 302 -12.12 -27.53 -6.99
N SER A 303 -10.86 -27.13 -6.82
CA SER A 303 -9.67 -27.98 -6.78
C SER A 303 -8.67 -27.36 -5.82
N THR A 304 -7.92 -28.19 -5.10
CA THR A 304 -6.82 -27.75 -4.24
C THR A 304 -5.47 -27.76 -4.96
N GLY A 305 -5.43 -28.23 -6.22
CA GLY A 305 -4.20 -28.27 -7.02
C GLY A 305 -3.07 -29.00 -6.31
N ASP A 306 -1.90 -28.35 -6.24
CA ASP A 306 -0.71 -28.84 -5.53
C ASP A 306 -0.50 -28.19 -4.15
N LEU A 307 -1.52 -27.51 -3.61
CA LEU A 307 -1.45 -26.88 -2.29
C LEU A 307 -1.15 -27.92 -1.21
N LYS A 308 -0.28 -27.54 -0.28
CA LYS A 308 0.06 -28.34 0.91
C LYS A 308 0.20 -27.44 2.13
N THR A 309 0.10 -28.05 3.31
CA THR A 309 0.42 -27.39 4.58
C THR A 309 1.78 -26.69 4.52
N GLY A 310 1.83 -25.45 4.98
CA GLY A 310 2.99 -24.57 4.94
C GLY A 310 3.07 -23.68 3.70
N ASP A 311 2.29 -23.95 2.66
CA ASP A 311 2.24 -23.05 1.50
C ASP A 311 1.64 -21.69 1.91
N CYS A 312 2.23 -20.62 1.40
CA CYS A 312 1.70 -19.27 1.51
C CYS A 312 0.74 -19.03 0.35
N ILE A 313 -0.41 -18.45 0.62
CA ILE A 313 -1.44 -18.19 -0.38
C ILE A 313 -1.90 -16.74 -0.36
N PHE A 314 -2.20 -16.24 -1.56
CA PHE A 314 -2.90 -15.00 -1.85
C PHE A 314 -4.35 -15.32 -2.19
N ILE A 315 -5.27 -14.55 -1.62
CA ILE A 315 -6.72 -14.69 -1.80
C ILE A 315 -7.21 -13.38 -2.42
N ASP A 316 -7.95 -13.47 -3.51
CA ASP A 316 -8.48 -12.30 -4.23
C ASP A 316 -9.96 -12.47 -4.52
N GLY A 317 -10.70 -11.40 -4.25
CA GLY A 317 -12.09 -11.22 -4.66
C GLY A 317 -12.16 -10.12 -5.70
N PRO A 318 -12.11 -10.46 -7.01
CA PRO A 318 -11.99 -9.48 -8.09
C PRO A 318 -13.01 -8.34 -8.01
N ALA A 319 -12.62 -7.14 -8.44
CA ALA A 319 -13.50 -5.96 -8.49
C ALA A 319 -14.44 -6.02 -9.71
N THR A 320 -15.37 -6.98 -9.71
CA THR A 320 -16.36 -7.17 -10.77
C THR A 320 -17.32 -5.99 -10.88
N SER A 321 -18.03 -5.86 -12.02
CA SER A 321 -19.08 -4.86 -12.18
C SER A 321 -20.18 -4.97 -11.12
N ARG A 322 -20.48 -6.20 -10.67
CA ARG A 322 -21.42 -6.46 -9.57
C ARG A 322 -20.90 -5.85 -8.28
N TRP A 323 -19.65 -6.11 -7.92
CA TRP A 323 -19.05 -5.57 -6.69
C TRP A 323 -18.87 -4.05 -6.74
N LYS A 324 -18.43 -3.49 -7.88
CA LYS A 324 -18.36 -2.03 -8.07
C LYS A 324 -19.71 -1.36 -7.91
N LYS A 325 -20.78 -1.94 -8.49
CA LYS A 325 -22.15 -1.44 -8.31
C LYS A 325 -22.60 -1.51 -6.85
N LEU A 326 -22.32 -2.62 -6.16
CA LEU A 326 -22.65 -2.81 -4.74
C LEU A 326 -21.99 -1.73 -3.86
N THR A 327 -20.74 -1.40 -4.16
CA THR A 327 -19.92 -0.45 -3.39
C THR A 327 -19.96 0.97 -3.95
N ARG A 328 -20.80 1.25 -4.95
CA ARG A 328 -20.87 2.51 -5.69
C ARG A 328 -19.50 3.01 -6.19
N ASN A 329 -18.54 2.10 -6.38
CA ASN A 329 -17.16 2.43 -6.67
C ASN A 329 -16.98 2.87 -8.13
N ALA A 330 -16.61 4.13 -8.32
CA ALA A 330 -16.32 4.72 -9.63
C ALA A 330 -14.86 4.54 -10.06
N CYS A 331 -13.98 4.05 -9.18
CA CYS A 331 -12.60 3.77 -9.54
C CYS A 331 -12.51 2.49 -10.37
N GLU A 332 -12.01 2.65 -11.59
CA GLU A 332 -12.01 1.58 -12.58
C GLU A 332 -10.86 0.58 -12.42
N TRP A 333 -9.90 0.87 -11.54
CA TRP A 333 -8.66 0.12 -11.38
C TRP A 333 -8.35 -0.16 -9.90
N GLY A 334 -7.28 -0.94 -9.68
CA GLY A 334 -6.81 -1.29 -8.35
C GLY A 334 -7.32 -2.63 -7.83
N MET A 335 -6.94 -2.94 -6.60
CA MET A 335 -7.30 -4.19 -5.91
C MET A 335 -7.88 -3.85 -4.54
N TYR A 336 -8.99 -4.51 -4.20
CA TYR A 336 -9.87 -4.09 -3.10
C TYR A 336 -10.07 -5.17 -2.04
N ARG A 337 -10.30 -6.42 -2.47
CA ARG A 337 -10.51 -7.53 -1.54
C ARG A 337 -9.39 -8.53 -1.71
N ASN A 338 -8.35 -8.35 -0.92
CA ASN A 338 -7.20 -9.24 -0.90
C ASN A 338 -6.81 -9.60 0.52
N TYR A 339 -6.25 -10.80 0.65
CA TYR A 339 -5.69 -11.27 1.90
C TYR A 339 -4.61 -12.31 1.63
N GLU A 340 -3.69 -12.47 2.57
CA GLU A 340 -2.67 -13.52 2.53
C GLU A 340 -2.68 -14.34 3.82
N ALA A 341 -2.48 -15.65 3.68
CA ALA A 341 -2.51 -16.61 4.78
C ALA A 341 -1.58 -17.82 4.52
N VAL A 342 -1.27 -18.57 5.59
CA VAL A 342 -0.59 -19.86 5.49
C VAL A 342 -1.62 -20.97 5.47
N VAL A 343 -1.46 -21.94 4.56
CA VAL A 343 -2.22 -23.19 4.56
C VAL A 343 -1.80 -24.04 5.74
N THR A 344 -2.74 -24.41 6.61
CA THR A 344 -2.49 -25.27 7.78
C THR A 344 -2.95 -26.71 7.56
N GLY A 345 -3.87 -26.95 6.62
CA GLY A 345 -4.36 -28.27 6.27
C GLY A 345 -5.00 -28.30 4.89
N VAL A 346 -4.93 -29.44 4.22
CA VAL A 346 -5.62 -29.70 2.94
C VAL A 346 -6.31 -31.06 3.05
N THR A 347 -7.61 -31.10 2.82
CA THR A 347 -8.40 -32.34 2.87
C THR A 347 -9.49 -32.30 1.81
N GLY A 348 -9.33 -33.09 0.76
CA GLY A 348 -10.23 -33.04 -0.41
C GLY A 348 -10.24 -31.64 -1.04
N GLY A 349 -11.43 -31.03 -1.15
CA GLY A 349 -11.63 -29.67 -1.63
C GLY A 349 -11.48 -28.58 -0.56
N SER A 350 -11.23 -28.94 0.71
CA SER A 350 -11.10 -27.98 1.81
C SER A 350 -9.64 -27.63 2.10
N VAL A 351 -9.39 -26.35 2.37
CA VAL A 351 -8.08 -25.78 2.74
C VAL A 351 -8.23 -25.00 4.04
N SER A 352 -7.63 -25.48 5.13
CA SER A 352 -7.58 -24.73 6.39
C SER A 352 -6.48 -23.66 6.33
N ILE A 353 -6.74 -22.48 6.90
CA ILE A 353 -5.83 -21.33 6.88
C ILE A 353 -5.46 -20.85 8.29
N SER A 354 -4.28 -20.24 8.40
CA SER A 354 -3.70 -19.85 9.69
C SER A 354 -4.42 -18.74 10.44
N GLN A 355 -5.26 -17.96 9.77
CA GLN A 355 -6.03 -16.85 10.34
C GLN A 355 -7.40 -16.79 9.65
N PRO A 356 -8.46 -16.40 10.37
CA PRO A 356 -9.78 -16.26 9.76
C PRO A 356 -9.79 -15.17 8.70
N LEU A 357 -10.69 -15.30 7.72
CA LEU A 357 -10.96 -14.25 6.75
C LEU A 357 -11.52 -13.00 7.46
N ARG A 358 -10.95 -11.83 7.16
CA ARG A 358 -11.40 -10.53 7.71
C ARG A 358 -12.65 -9.98 7.02
N ILE A 359 -12.84 -10.37 5.77
CA ILE A 359 -13.93 -9.96 4.88
C ILE A 359 -14.37 -11.16 4.02
N GLN A 360 -15.47 -11.00 3.29
CA GLN A 360 -16.01 -12.04 2.42
C GLN A 360 -15.37 -12.08 1.02
N PHE A 361 -15.30 -13.29 0.46
CA PHE A 361 -14.80 -13.63 -0.87
C PHE A 361 -15.85 -14.46 -1.64
N PRO A 362 -16.81 -13.81 -2.32
CA PRO A 362 -17.93 -14.48 -2.99
C PRO A 362 -17.50 -15.21 -4.27
N VAL A 363 -18.06 -16.40 -4.51
CA VAL A 363 -17.87 -17.18 -5.74
C VAL A 363 -18.40 -16.44 -6.95
N ILE A 364 -19.51 -15.70 -6.81
CA ILE A 364 -20.10 -14.90 -7.90
C ILE A 364 -19.15 -13.83 -8.47
N ASP A 365 -18.12 -13.43 -7.72
CA ASP A 365 -17.11 -12.49 -8.19
C ASP A 365 -15.88 -13.17 -8.81
N GLY A 366 -15.88 -14.50 -8.90
CA GLY A 366 -14.72 -15.27 -9.35
C GLY A 366 -13.59 -15.26 -8.32
N SER A 367 -13.92 -15.31 -7.02
CA SER A 367 -12.89 -15.35 -5.97
C SER A 367 -12.01 -16.58 -6.10
N TYR A 368 -10.70 -16.41 -5.88
CA TYR A 368 -9.71 -17.48 -6.04
C TYR A 368 -8.60 -17.40 -5.00
N VAL A 369 -7.90 -18.53 -4.87
CA VAL A 369 -6.63 -18.68 -4.16
C VAL A 369 -5.51 -18.85 -5.17
N GLN A 370 -4.36 -18.28 -4.92
CA GLN A 370 -3.14 -18.52 -5.70
C GLN A 370 -1.94 -18.63 -4.76
N LYS A 371 -0.99 -19.50 -5.07
CA LYS A 371 0.23 -19.61 -4.26
C LYS A 371 1.05 -18.33 -4.33
N VAL A 372 1.69 -17.95 -3.24
CA VAL A 372 2.66 -16.84 -3.18
C VAL A 372 3.98 -17.34 -2.59
N VAL A 373 5.09 -16.84 -3.11
CA VAL A 373 6.44 -17.10 -2.60
C VAL A 373 7.00 -15.77 -2.05
N PRO A 374 6.77 -15.48 -0.77
CA PRO A 374 7.28 -14.26 -0.14
C PRO A 374 8.77 -14.39 0.18
N ILE A 375 9.44 -13.24 0.35
CA ILE A 375 10.72 -13.17 1.05
C ILE A 375 10.45 -13.09 2.55
N GLN A 376 11.18 -13.85 3.36
CA GLN A 376 10.84 -14.02 4.77
C GLN A 376 11.97 -13.64 5.72
N ARG A 377 11.60 -13.06 6.86
CA ARG A 377 12.50 -12.79 8.00
C ARG A 377 13.73 -11.94 7.65
N CYS A 378 13.57 -11.03 6.71
CA CYS A 378 14.62 -10.08 6.33
C CYS A 378 14.41 -8.73 7.01
N GLY A 379 15.47 -7.95 7.18
CA GLY A 379 15.31 -6.64 7.79
C GLY A 379 16.43 -5.65 7.53
N ILE A 380 16.18 -4.41 7.95
CA ILE A 380 17.16 -3.33 7.94
C ILE A 380 17.18 -2.64 9.30
N GLU A 381 18.37 -2.42 9.84
CA GLU A 381 18.54 -2.01 11.23
C GLU A 381 19.59 -0.90 11.40
N ASP A 382 19.32 0.03 12.31
CA ASP A 382 20.31 0.90 12.95
C ASP A 382 21.21 1.67 11.97
N LEU A 383 20.63 2.35 10.99
CA LEU A 383 21.38 3.14 10.01
C LEU A 383 20.60 4.34 9.49
N TYR A 384 21.34 5.26 8.88
CA TYR A 384 20.80 6.39 8.13
C TYR A 384 20.86 6.10 6.63
N LEU A 385 19.79 6.42 5.91
CA LEU A 385 19.70 6.33 4.45
C LEU A 385 19.27 7.68 3.89
N GLU A 386 19.99 8.20 2.91
CA GLU A 386 19.63 9.42 2.18
C GLU A 386 19.70 9.19 0.68
N GLN A 387 18.67 9.63 -0.03
CA GLN A 387 18.68 9.66 -1.48
C GLN A 387 18.98 11.08 -1.97
N THR A 388 19.97 11.23 -2.84
CA THR A 388 20.44 12.56 -3.29
C THR A 388 19.70 13.08 -4.51
N GLU A 389 19.02 12.20 -5.26
CA GLU A 389 18.39 12.53 -6.53
C GLU A 389 16.86 12.53 -6.44
N ASN A 390 16.21 13.45 -7.16
CA ASN A 390 14.75 13.47 -7.31
C ASN A 390 14.27 12.43 -8.35
N LEU A 391 14.56 11.15 -8.07
CA LEU A 391 14.05 10.00 -8.81
C LEU A 391 13.00 9.27 -7.97
N TRP A 392 12.00 8.68 -8.62
CA TRP A 392 10.86 8.08 -7.94
C TRP A 392 11.17 6.69 -7.38
N ILE A 393 12.12 6.66 -6.44
CA ILE A 393 12.73 5.48 -5.85
C ILE A 393 12.39 5.44 -4.36
N THR A 394 11.97 4.28 -3.87
CA THR A 394 11.71 4.03 -2.45
C THR A 394 13.03 3.92 -1.68
N GLY A 395 13.11 4.34 -0.41
CA GLY A 395 14.30 4.09 0.40
C GLY A 395 14.50 2.59 0.62
N VAL A 396 13.54 1.96 1.31
CA VAL A 396 13.52 0.52 1.59
C VAL A 396 12.16 -0.08 1.20
N LEU A 397 12.17 -1.11 0.38
CA LEU A 397 10.95 -1.80 -0.08
C LEU A 397 10.96 -3.27 0.35
N PHE A 398 9.92 -3.68 1.07
CA PHE A 398 9.58 -5.10 1.29
C PHE A 398 8.50 -5.51 0.27
N ALA A 399 8.94 -6.01 -0.89
CA ALA A 399 8.06 -6.46 -1.96
C ALA A 399 7.77 -7.95 -1.78
N HIS A 400 6.51 -8.32 -1.53
CA HIS A 400 6.15 -9.68 -1.10
C HIS A 400 6.91 -10.11 0.17
N GLY A 401 7.08 -9.19 1.12
CA GLY A 401 7.82 -9.42 2.36
C GLY A 401 6.94 -9.98 3.48
N TRP A 402 7.36 -11.06 4.12
CA TRP A 402 6.68 -11.66 5.27
C TRP A 402 7.59 -11.72 6.49
N ASN A 403 7.08 -11.33 7.67
CA ASN A 403 7.90 -11.26 8.89
C ASN A 403 9.15 -10.41 8.70
N CYS A 404 9.09 -9.36 7.88
CA CYS A 404 10.21 -8.47 7.60
C CYS A 404 10.16 -7.22 8.48
N TRP A 405 11.28 -6.56 8.71
CA TRP A 405 11.28 -5.38 9.57
C TRP A 405 12.28 -4.28 9.18
N ALA A 406 11.92 -3.05 9.51
CA ALA A 406 12.86 -1.94 9.64
C ALA A 406 12.86 -1.48 11.11
N ARG A 407 14.04 -1.39 11.73
CA ARG A 407 14.19 -0.93 13.12
C ARG A 407 15.32 0.08 13.28
N GLY A 408 15.09 1.22 13.93
CA GLY A 408 16.17 2.17 14.21
C GLY A 408 16.71 2.85 12.94
N VAL A 409 15.89 2.96 11.89
CA VAL A 409 16.31 3.49 10.58
C VAL A 409 15.86 4.94 10.43
N THR A 410 16.80 5.81 10.03
CA THR A 410 16.47 7.16 9.58
C THR A 410 16.51 7.23 8.06
N VAL A 411 15.44 7.72 7.43
CA VAL A 411 15.42 7.98 5.98
C VAL A 411 15.27 9.48 5.72
N LYS A 412 16.22 10.07 5.01
CA LYS A 412 16.17 11.47 4.54
C LYS A 412 15.88 11.51 3.05
N LYS A 413 14.93 12.35 2.64
CA LYS A 413 14.64 12.67 1.23
C LYS A 413 14.38 11.42 0.38
N CYS A 414 13.41 10.61 0.75
CA CYS A 414 13.00 9.49 -0.12
C CYS A 414 12.46 10.00 -1.47
N GLY A 415 12.64 9.21 -2.52
CA GLY A 415 12.10 9.53 -3.84
C GLY A 415 10.59 9.28 -3.95
N ARG A 416 10.15 8.12 -3.43
CA ARG A 416 8.75 7.68 -3.43
C ARG A 416 8.23 7.39 -2.03
N PHE A 417 8.72 6.35 -1.37
CA PHE A 417 8.35 6.00 0.00
C PHE A 417 9.62 5.90 0.85
N PRO A 418 9.59 6.18 2.17
CA PRO A 418 10.77 6.01 3.01
C PRO A 418 11.05 4.53 3.22
N VAL A 419 10.25 3.87 4.08
CA VAL A 419 10.20 2.41 4.23
C VAL A 419 8.78 1.96 3.93
N TYR A 420 8.62 0.95 3.08
CA TYR A 420 7.29 0.56 2.60
C TYR A 420 7.15 -0.95 2.40
N GLY A 421 6.00 -1.48 2.80
CA GLY A 421 5.55 -2.83 2.44
C GLY A 421 4.62 -2.79 1.24
N SER A 422 4.78 -3.73 0.31
CA SER A 422 3.85 -3.92 -0.82
C SER A 422 3.57 -5.41 -1.00
N MET A 423 2.30 -5.81 -0.95
CA MET A 423 1.90 -7.23 -0.92
C MET A 423 2.57 -7.97 0.24
N ALA A 424 2.56 -7.38 1.44
CA ALA A 424 3.38 -7.83 2.57
C ALA A 424 2.53 -8.30 3.76
N LYS A 425 3.08 -9.16 4.61
CA LYS A 425 2.37 -9.68 5.78
C LYS A 425 3.26 -9.73 7.01
N TRP A 426 2.72 -9.42 8.19
CA TRP A 426 3.47 -9.51 9.45
C TRP A 426 4.77 -8.70 9.46
N CYS A 427 4.81 -7.57 8.74
CA CYS A 427 5.98 -6.71 8.72
C CYS A 427 5.94 -5.69 9.87
N GLU A 428 7.12 -5.27 10.33
CA GLU A 428 7.28 -4.22 11.33
C GLU A 428 8.09 -3.02 10.84
N ILE A 429 7.62 -1.80 11.13
CA ILE A 429 8.41 -0.58 11.03
C ILE A 429 8.46 0.03 12.43
N ARG A 430 9.62 0.02 13.07
CA ARG A 430 9.75 0.32 14.50
C ARG A 430 10.90 1.28 14.78
N ASP A 431 10.69 2.26 15.66
CA ASP A 431 11.76 3.17 16.11
C ASP A 431 12.46 3.89 14.93
N CYS A 432 11.69 4.33 13.94
CA CYS A 432 12.21 4.93 12.71
C CYS A 432 11.86 6.42 12.59
N THR A 433 12.72 7.17 11.89
CA THR A 433 12.49 8.59 11.59
C THR A 433 12.51 8.81 10.08
N PHE A 434 11.48 9.42 9.52
CA PHE A 434 11.39 9.71 8.10
C PHE A 434 11.28 11.21 7.85
N ASP A 435 12.31 11.80 7.26
CA ASP A 435 12.43 13.23 7.08
C ASP A 435 12.40 13.56 5.59
N ASP A 436 11.25 14.08 5.16
CA ASP A 436 11.05 14.71 3.85
C ASP A 436 11.16 13.75 2.64
N ALA A 437 10.57 14.17 1.53
CA ALA A 437 10.58 13.46 0.25
C ALA A 437 10.88 14.42 -0.89
N TRP A 438 11.57 13.95 -1.93
CA TRP A 438 11.85 14.76 -3.10
C TRP A 438 10.57 15.16 -3.85
N PHE A 439 9.69 14.19 -4.07
CA PHE A 439 8.48 14.39 -4.85
C PHE A 439 7.23 14.11 -4.01
N LYS A 440 6.37 15.13 -3.89
CA LYS A 440 5.11 15.12 -3.14
C LYS A 440 3.89 15.44 -4.02
N GLY A 441 4.02 15.21 -5.33
CA GLY A 441 2.95 15.41 -6.30
C GLY A 441 1.98 14.22 -6.36
N GLY A 442 1.25 14.09 -7.47
CA GLY A 442 0.32 12.97 -7.71
C GLY A 442 1.02 11.62 -7.92
N GLY A 443 0.25 10.54 -8.06
CA GLY A 443 0.75 9.20 -8.42
C GLY A 443 1.08 8.27 -7.25
N GLY A 444 0.77 8.64 -6.01
CA GLY A 444 1.00 7.78 -4.84
C GLY A 444 2.45 7.83 -4.37
N THR A 445 2.81 8.88 -3.63
CA THR A 445 4.18 9.24 -3.28
C THR A 445 4.27 9.98 -1.94
N ALA A 446 5.43 9.92 -1.31
CA ALA A 446 5.75 10.42 0.02
C ALA A 446 4.80 9.88 1.11
N TYR A 447 4.51 8.58 1.02
CA TYR A 447 3.60 7.89 1.92
C TYR A 447 4.34 7.12 3.01
N THR A 448 3.85 7.20 4.24
CA THR A 448 4.32 6.39 5.36
C THR A 448 3.18 5.52 5.86
N GLY A 449 3.24 4.22 5.56
CA GLY A 449 2.14 3.32 5.86
C GLY A 449 2.19 2.02 5.07
N TRP A 450 1.02 1.49 4.73
CA TRP A 450 0.86 0.14 4.21
C TRP A 450 0.06 0.09 2.91
N ASP A 451 0.58 -0.59 1.88
CA ASP A 451 -0.09 -0.87 0.60
C ASP A 451 -0.27 -2.38 0.40
N ARG A 452 -1.52 -2.86 0.30
CA ARG A 452 -1.83 -4.30 0.18
C ARG A 452 -1.02 -5.11 1.20
N CYS A 453 -1.11 -4.70 2.47
CA CYS A 453 -0.41 -5.37 3.54
C CYS A 453 -1.38 -5.90 4.58
N TRP A 454 -1.02 -7.01 5.23
CA TRP A 454 -1.91 -7.71 6.14
C TRP A 454 -1.23 -7.98 7.48
N ASP A 455 -1.91 -7.60 8.57
CA ASP A 455 -1.40 -7.83 9.92
C ASP A 455 0.01 -7.24 10.15
N CYS A 456 0.30 -6.08 9.58
CA CYS A 456 1.57 -5.38 9.79
C CYS A 456 1.48 -4.38 10.96
N LEU A 457 2.62 -4.05 11.57
CA LEU A 457 2.71 -3.14 12.70
C LEU A 457 3.71 -2.01 12.43
N MET A 458 3.28 -0.76 12.63
CA MET A 458 4.16 0.40 12.72
C MET A 458 4.09 0.94 14.14
N GLU A 459 5.21 1.02 14.85
CA GLU A 459 5.24 1.51 16.24
C GLU A 459 6.42 2.46 16.45
N ASN A 460 6.18 3.58 17.14
CA ASN A 460 7.23 4.54 17.47
C ASN A 460 7.95 5.08 16.22
N VAL A 461 7.18 5.56 15.26
CA VAL A 461 7.69 6.20 14.04
C VAL A 461 7.42 7.70 14.11
N GLU A 462 8.41 8.49 13.70
CA GLU A 462 8.28 9.94 13.59
C GLU A 462 8.50 10.38 12.14
N THR A 463 7.62 11.22 11.60
CA THR A 463 7.75 11.71 10.23
C THR A 463 7.70 13.22 10.14
N PHE A 464 8.43 13.78 9.18
CA PHE A 464 8.41 15.19 8.86
C PHE A 464 8.13 15.40 7.37
N LYS A 465 7.16 16.27 7.06
CA LYS A 465 6.92 16.76 5.69
C LYS A 465 6.71 15.62 4.70
N MET A 466 6.03 14.57 5.12
CA MET A 466 5.51 13.54 4.22
C MET A 466 4.20 14.04 3.59
N ARG A 467 3.72 13.35 2.56
CA ARG A 467 2.44 13.70 1.94
C ARG A 467 1.29 13.17 2.77
N HIS A 468 1.25 11.85 2.96
CA HIS A 468 0.24 11.16 3.79
C HIS A 468 0.95 10.24 4.76
N ALA A 469 0.77 10.50 6.05
CA ALA A 469 1.40 9.78 7.15
C ALA A 469 0.57 10.03 8.43
N PRO A 470 -0.01 8.98 9.05
CA PRO A 470 0.01 7.57 8.65
C PRO A 470 -0.91 7.27 7.46
N LEU A 471 -0.66 6.16 6.75
CA LEU A 471 -1.42 5.75 5.58
C LEU A 471 -1.83 4.27 5.59
N PHE A 472 -3.06 3.98 5.19
CA PHE A 472 -3.45 2.68 4.64
C PHE A 472 -3.90 2.87 3.19
N GLN A 473 -3.51 1.94 2.32
CA GLN A 473 -3.86 1.99 0.92
C GLN A 473 -4.12 0.59 0.35
N TRP A 474 -5.08 0.55 -0.56
CA TRP A 474 -5.58 -0.66 -1.21
C TRP A 474 -6.09 -1.65 -0.16
N ALA A 475 -6.12 -2.94 -0.48
CA ALA A 475 -6.65 -3.98 0.41
C ALA A 475 -5.87 -4.20 1.73
N ALA A 476 -5.14 -3.20 2.24
CA ALA A 476 -4.47 -3.25 3.51
C ALA A 476 -5.49 -3.49 4.64
N SER A 477 -5.26 -4.54 5.44
CA SER A 477 -6.19 -4.92 6.50
C SER A 477 -5.54 -5.60 7.69
N GLY A 478 -6.13 -5.38 8.87
CA GLY A 478 -5.56 -5.89 10.13
C GLY A 478 -4.25 -5.22 10.54
N CYS A 479 -3.86 -4.14 9.87
CA CYS A 479 -2.61 -3.43 10.18
C CYS A 479 -2.82 -2.45 11.34
N VAL A 480 -1.76 -2.25 12.12
CA VAL A 480 -1.74 -1.36 13.28
C VAL A 480 -0.66 -0.30 13.09
N ILE A 481 -1.00 0.95 13.36
CA ILE A 481 -0.05 2.07 13.48
C ILE A 481 -0.24 2.68 14.86
N ARG A 482 0.81 2.69 15.68
CA ARG A 482 0.69 3.10 17.08
C ARG A 482 1.86 3.90 17.63
N LYS A 483 1.58 4.74 18.64
CA LYS A 483 2.62 5.48 19.39
C LYS A 483 3.57 6.26 18.49
N SER A 484 3.03 6.83 17.42
CA SER A 484 3.80 7.50 16.37
C SER A 484 3.39 8.96 16.23
N THR A 485 4.30 9.78 15.72
CA THR A 485 4.10 11.23 15.56
C THR A 485 4.30 11.62 14.11
N PHE A 486 3.32 12.32 13.54
CA PHE A 486 3.29 12.66 12.14
C PHE A 486 3.18 14.18 11.97
N HIS A 487 4.30 14.82 11.65
CA HIS A 487 4.40 16.25 11.47
C HIS A 487 4.16 16.64 10.01
N GLU A 488 3.26 17.61 9.84
CA GLU A 488 2.97 18.25 8.56
C GLU A 488 2.42 17.27 7.51
N SER A 489 1.62 16.30 7.96
CA SER A 489 1.01 15.25 7.13
C SER A 489 -0.38 14.90 7.65
N ASP A 490 -1.29 14.55 6.75
CA ASP A 490 -2.60 14.01 7.13
C ASP A 490 -2.57 12.48 7.25
N ALA A 491 -3.40 11.94 8.14
CA ALA A 491 -3.67 10.51 8.19
C ALA A 491 -4.64 10.12 7.08
N GLN A 492 -4.43 9.01 6.38
CA GLN A 492 -5.37 8.60 5.33
C GLN A 492 -5.69 7.10 5.24
N TRP A 493 -6.94 6.83 4.89
CA TRP A 493 -7.37 5.61 4.21
C TRP A 493 -7.55 5.97 2.74
N HIS A 494 -6.47 5.78 1.99
CA HIS A 494 -6.30 6.53 0.75
C HIS A 494 -6.97 5.90 -0.45
N ALA A 495 -7.13 4.58 -0.50
CA ALA A 495 -7.75 3.90 -1.63
C ALA A 495 -8.11 2.44 -1.30
N GLY A 496 -9.00 1.87 -2.10
CA GLY A 496 -9.02 0.42 -2.35
C GLY A 496 -9.47 -0.49 -1.21
N TRP A 497 -10.53 -0.12 -0.49
CA TRP A 497 -11.22 -0.96 0.48
C TRP A 497 -10.40 -1.41 1.70
N THR A 498 -9.51 -0.55 2.20
CA THR A 498 -8.79 -0.81 3.45
C THR A 498 -9.76 -1.09 4.61
N ASN A 499 -9.56 -2.14 5.39
CA ASN A 499 -10.52 -2.55 6.43
C ASN A 499 -9.85 -3.09 7.69
N GLU A 500 -10.56 -3.04 8.82
CA GLU A 500 -10.07 -3.58 10.10
C GLU A 500 -8.66 -3.11 10.48
N ASN A 501 -8.27 -1.88 10.15
CA ASN A 501 -6.99 -1.30 10.57
C ASN A 501 -7.14 -0.44 11.83
N LEU A 502 -6.04 -0.26 12.56
CA LEU A 502 -5.98 0.53 13.80
C LEU A 502 -4.95 1.65 13.69
N ILE A 503 -5.36 2.87 14.05
CA ILE A 503 -4.46 3.97 14.43
C ILE A 503 -4.68 4.23 15.92
N GLU A 504 -3.66 4.02 16.76
CA GLU A 504 -3.79 4.24 18.20
C GLU A 504 -2.64 5.02 18.84
N GLN A 505 -2.92 5.86 19.84
CA GLN A 505 -1.87 6.58 20.57
C GLN A 505 -0.95 7.41 19.68
N CYS A 506 -1.46 7.89 18.54
CA CYS A 506 -0.69 8.68 17.58
C CYS A 506 -0.94 10.18 17.76
N VAL A 507 0.05 10.98 17.38
CA VAL A 507 -0.08 12.43 17.21
C VAL A 507 -0.05 12.74 15.71
N VAL A 508 -1.07 13.44 15.21
CA VAL A 508 -1.14 13.85 13.80
C VAL A 508 -1.28 15.36 13.72
N GLU A 509 -0.32 16.00 13.06
CA GLU A 509 -0.28 17.46 12.85
C GLU A 509 -0.44 17.76 11.37
N SER A 510 -1.69 17.81 10.92
CA SER A 510 -2.04 17.97 9.51
C SER A 510 -1.98 19.42 9.07
N VAL A 511 -1.25 19.66 7.98
CA VAL A 511 -1.17 20.95 7.29
C VAL A 511 -1.25 20.76 5.78
N GLN A 512 -1.73 21.76 5.08
CA GLN A 512 -1.55 21.89 3.63
C GLN A 512 -0.11 22.37 3.32
N GLY A 513 0.40 22.01 2.14
CA GLY A 513 1.70 22.48 1.63
C GLY A 513 2.70 21.36 1.32
N HIS A 514 2.57 20.21 1.97
CA HIS A 514 3.37 19.00 1.68
C HIS A 514 2.59 17.92 0.93
N GLY A 515 1.44 18.30 0.36
CA GLY A 515 0.56 17.42 -0.41
C GLY A 515 -0.58 16.80 0.40
N GLY A 516 -0.62 17.02 1.71
CA GLY A 516 -1.77 16.72 2.56
C GLY A 516 -2.97 17.64 2.26
N TYR A 517 -4.18 17.14 2.53
CA TYR A 517 -5.43 17.82 2.15
C TYR A 517 -5.92 18.85 3.19
N GLY A 518 -5.29 18.86 4.36
CA GLY A 518 -5.59 19.72 5.50
C GLY A 518 -6.63 19.13 6.47
N TYR A 519 -7.20 17.97 6.18
CA TYR A 519 -8.01 17.20 7.13
C TYR A 519 -7.10 16.52 8.15
N GLY A 520 -7.58 16.32 9.38
CA GLY A 520 -6.83 15.54 10.37
C GLY A 520 -6.66 14.11 9.89
N MET A 521 -7.75 13.54 9.39
CA MET A 521 -7.79 12.24 8.73
C MET A 521 -8.73 12.27 7.51
N TRP A 522 -8.38 11.58 6.44
CA TRP A 522 -9.18 11.53 5.21
C TRP A 522 -9.37 10.10 4.70
N ALA A 523 -10.59 9.75 4.33
CA ALA A 523 -10.92 8.49 3.67
C ALA A 523 -11.57 8.75 2.31
N SER A 524 -11.04 8.17 1.25
CA SER A 524 -11.55 8.36 -0.13
C SER A 524 -13.03 7.96 -0.29
N PRO A 525 -13.82 8.73 -1.07
CA PRO A 525 -15.23 8.46 -1.32
C PRO A 525 -15.46 7.49 -2.49
N PRO A 526 -16.65 6.86 -2.59
CA PRO A 526 -16.95 5.90 -3.66
C PRO A 526 -16.94 6.51 -5.07
N GLU A 527 -17.31 7.78 -5.23
CA GLU A 527 -17.29 8.50 -6.51
C GLU A 527 -15.89 8.92 -6.98
N ASP A 528 -14.85 8.71 -6.16
CA ASP A 528 -13.48 9.02 -6.53
C ASP A 528 -12.94 8.00 -7.53
N THR A 529 -12.76 8.44 -8.78
CA THR A 529 -12.29 7.60 -9.88
C THR A 529 -10.81 7.21 -9.80
N ALA A 530 -10.04 7.82 -8.90
CA ALA A 530 -8.63 7.53 -8.68
C ALA A 530 -8.43 6.54 -7.52
N HIS A 531 -9.27 6.61 -6.49
CA HIS A 531 -9.01 5.94 -5.22
C HIS A 531 -10.07 4.90 -4.83
N GLY A 532 -11.34 5.15 -5.13
CA GLY A 532 -12.47 4.33 -4.71
C GLY A 532 -12.71 4.33 -3.19
N PRO A 533 -13.72 3.60 -2.70
CA PRO A 533 -14.13 3.62 -1.30
C PRO A 533 -13.24 2.77 -0.37
N ASN A 534 -13.42 2.95 0.94
CA ASN A 534 -12.71 2.21 1.99
C ASN A 534 -13.63 1.25 2.76
N GLY A 535 -13.05 0.16 3.23
CA GLY A 535 -13.79 -0.94 3.83
C GLY A 535 -14.21 -0.70 5.29
N PRO A 536 -14.83 -1.71 5.92
CA PRO A 536 -15.44 -1.60 7.23
C PRO A 536 -14.42 -1.65 8.38
N ARG A 537 -14.87 -1.24 9.58
CA ARG A 537 -14.20 -1.45 10.87
C ARG A 537 -12.78 -0.91 11.02
N ASN A 538 -12.43 0.17 10.32
CA ASN A 538 -11.22 0.91 10.69
C ASN A 538 -11.45 1.62 12.03
N VAL A 539 -10.38 1.72 12.82
CA VAL A 539 -10.43 2.17 14.22
C VAL A 539 -9.39 3.27 14.45
N VAL A 540 -9.82 4.31 15.15
CA VAL A 540 -8.98 5.40 15.65
C VAL A 540 -9.16 5.49 17.15
N TYR A 541 -8.09 5.21 17.91
CA TYR A 541 -8.17 5.05 19.35
C TYR A 541 -7.12 5.89 20.09
N ASN A 542 -7.56 6.81 20.95
CA ASN A 542 -6.67 7.56 21.85
C ASN A 542 -5.55 8.34 21.15
N CYS A 543 -5.86 9.02 20.05
CA CYS A 543 -4.94 9.88 19.30
C CYS A 543 -5.14 11.37 19.62
N ASP A 544 -4.11 12.22 19.40
CA ASP A 544 -4.22 13.68 19.37
C ASP A 544 -4.04 14.19 17.93
N ILE A 545 -5.11 14.73 17.34
CA ILE A 545 -5.17 15.14 15.95
C ILE A 545 -5.37 16.66 15.86
N ARG A 546 -4.51 17.33 15.08
CA ARG A 546 -4.61 18.76 14.76
C ARG A 546 -4.79 18.93 13.27
N SER A 547 -5.71 19.81 12.87
CA SER A 547 -6.02 19.99 11.45
C SER A 547 -6.59 21.36 11.11
N GLN A 548 -6.36 21.78 9.86
CA GLN A 548 -6.92 23.00 9.31
C GLN A 548 -8.40 22.84 8.94
N LYS A 549 -8.77 21.62 8.51
CA LYS A 549 -10.12 21.21 8.13
C LYS A 549 -10.67 20.17 9.12
N ALA A 550 -11.78 19.52 8.76
CA ALA A 550 -12.44 18.49 9.56
C ALA A 550 -11.46 17.49 10.20
N GLY A 551 -11.74 17.07 11.43
CA GLY A 551 -10.90 16.15 12.19
C GLY A 551 -10.80 14.79 11.52
N VAL A 552 -11.94 14.21 11.18
CA VAL A 552 -12.04 12.99 10.36
C VAL A 552 -13.03 13.23 9.22
N TRP A 553 -12.57 13.10 7.98
CA TRP A 553 -13.41 13.16 6.78
C TRP A 553 -13.63 11.75 6.23
N MET A 554 -14.83 11.21 6.43
CA MET A 554 -15.22 9.87 5.95
C MET A 554 -16.01 10.02 4.64
N GLY A 555 -15.37 9.65 3.54
CA GLY A 555 -15.91 9.80 2.19
C GLY A 555 -17.10 8.89 1.86
N GLY A 556 -17.33 7.83 2.64
CA GLY A 556 -18.50 6.96 2.48
C GLY A 556 -18.19 5.53 2.11
N MET A 557 -19.27 4.76 2.02
CA MET A 557 -19.29 3.30 1.81
C MET A 557 -18.53 2.55 2.93
N ASN A 558 -18.64 3.07 4.15
CA ASN A 558 -17.94 2.55 5.32
C ASN A 558 -18.97 2.02 6.33
N GLU A 559 -18.73 0.85 6.90
CA GLU A 559 -19.55 0.29 7.98
C GLU A 559 -18.75 0.15 9.28
N ASN A 560 -19.37 0.55 10.40
CA ASN A 560 -18.87 0.33 11.76
C ASN A 560 -17.42 0.78 12.00
N TRP A 561 -17.06 1.97 11.55
CA TRP A 561 -15.82 2.61 11.99
C TRP A 561 -15.93 3.03 13.45
N LEU A 562 -14.82 2.87 14.18
CA LEU A 562 -14.74 3.14 15.60
C LEU A 562 -13.82 4.34 15.85
N ILE A 563 -14.39 5.47 16.26
CA ILE A 563 -13.66 6.70 16.57
C ILE A 563 -13.76 6.91 18.08
N LEU A 564 -12.71 6.54 18.82
CA LEU A 564 -12.79 6.33 20.26
C LEU A 564 -11.70 7.08 21.02
N HIS A 565 -12.09 7.82 22.05
CA HIS A 565 -11.16 8.42 23.03
C HIS A 565 -10.10 9.36 22.46
N ASN A 566 -10.34 9.93 21.28
CA ASN A 566 -9.38 10.83 20.63
C ASN A 566 -9.58 12.28 21.07
N ARG A 567 -8.54 13.08 20.90
CA ARG A 567 -8.62 14.55 20.94
C ARG A 567 -8.47 15.10 19.53
N PHE A 568 -9.40 15.95 19.11
CA PHE A 568 -9.33 16.68 17.86
C PHE A 568 -9.26 18.18 18.14
N THR A 569 -8.28 18.87 17.56
CA THR A 569 -8.17 20.33 17.56
C THR A 569 -8.22 20.85 16.13
N ILE A 570 -9.33 21.49 15.77
CA ILE A 570 -9.69 21.78 14.38
C ILE A 570 -9.82 23.29 14.19
N ASP A 571 -9.13 23.84 13.19
CA ASP A 571 -9.20 25.27 12.89
C ASP A 571 -10.55 25.64 12.25
N GLY A 572 -11.07 24.83 11.32
CA GLY A 572 -12.41 24.99 10.75
C GLY A 572 -13.01 23.70 10.19
N GLY A 573 -14.33 23.57 10.31
CA GLY A 573 -15.06 22.37 9.88
C GLY A 573 -15.40 21.41 11.03
N PRO A 574 -16.19 20.35 10.74
CA PRO A 574 -16.72 19.47 11.77
C PRO A 574 -15.66 18.57 12.41
N GLY A 575 -15.96 18.08 13.61
CA GLY A 575 -15.16 17.04 14.27
C GLY A 575 -15.06 15.78 13.43
N VAL A 576 -16.21 15.17 13.16
CA VAL A 576 -16.38 14.02 12.26
C VAL A 576 -17.34 14.40 11.15
N PHE A 577 -16.91 14.23 9.90
CA PHE A 577 -17.74 14.35 8.71
C PHE A 577 -17.98 12.97 8.11
N ALA A 578 -19.23 12.64 7.79
CA ALA A 578 -19.62 11.39 7.16
C ALA A 578 -20.60 11.65 6.00
N ARG A 579 -20.44 10.94 4.88
CA ARG A 579 -21.34 11.03 3.72
C ARG A 579 -21.49 9.67 3.03
N ALA A 580 -22.38 9.60 2.05
CA ALA A 580 -22.46 8.51 1.06
C ALA A 580 -22.39 7.11 1.69
N THR A 581 -23.42 6.73 2.46
CA THR A 581 -23.50 5.37 3.03
C THR A 581 -22.38 5.08 4.03
N SER A 582 -22.12 6.03 4.93
CA SER A 582 -21.33 5.83 6.16
C SER A 582 -22.27 5.46 7.30
N PHE A 583 -22.27 4.19 7.74
CA PHE A 583 -23.29 3.69 8.67
C PHE A 583 -22.71 2.85 9.81
N ASP A 584 -23.48 2.76 10.89
CA ASP A 584 -23.22 1.90 12.05
C ASP A 584 -21.93 2.21 12.81
N HIS A 585 -21.40 3.43 12.66
CA HIS A 585 -20.20 3.87 13.37
C HIS A 585 -20.43 4.00 14.89
N ILE A 586 -19.34 3.94 15.65
CA ILE A 586 -19.32 4.26 17.08
C ILE A 586 -18.35 5.41 17.29
N VAL A 587 -18.87 6.54 17.75
CA VAL A 587 -18.10 7.74 18.12
C VAL A 587 -18.24 7.93 19.62
N LYS A 588 -17.23 7.52 20.39
CA LYS A 588 -17.33 7.45 21.85
C LYS A 588 -16.16 8.10 22.58
N GLY A 589 -16.47 8.94 23.56
CA GLY A 589 -15.48 9.49 24.49
C GLY A 589 -14.41 10.40 23.88
N ASN A 590 -14.66 10.97 22.69
CA ASN A 590 -13.73 11.90 22.04
C ASN A 590 -13.90 13.33 22.57
N VAL A 591 -12.83 14.12 22.51
CA VAL A 591 -12.82 15.56 22.80
C VAL A 591 -12.64 16.33 21.50
N PHE A 592 -13.54 17.25 21.19
CA PHE A 592 -13.45 18.11 20.01
C PHE A 592 -13.29 19.58 20.41
N VAL A 593 -12.18 20.18 19.99
CA VAL A 593 -11.90 21.61 20.12
C VAL A 593 -12.06 22.24 18.74
N LEU A 594 -13.24 22.81 18.48
CA LEU A 594 -13.60 23.46 17.21
C LEU A 594 -13.37 24.97 17.32
N LYS A 595 -12.34 25.49 16.66
CA LYS A 595 -11.93 26.89 16.82
C LYS A 595 -12.82 27.88 16.06
N ASP A 596 -13.54 27.43 15.03
CA ASP A 596 -14.38 28.33 14.22
C ASP A 596 -15.67 28.78 14.91
N GLY A 597 -16.02 28.19 16.06
CA GLY A 597 -17.20 28.53 16.85
C GLY A 597 -18.55 28.26 16.18
N LYS A 598 -18.59 27.58 15.03
CA LYS A 598 -19.82 27.40 14.22
C LYS A 598 -20.02 25.97 13.71
N SER A 599 -18.94 25.20 13.56
CA SER A 599 -19.02 23.85 13.02
C SER A 599 -19.54 22.85 14.07
N PRO A 600 -20.28 21.81 13.65
CA PRO A 600 -20.78 20.80 14.57
C PRO A 600 -19.69 19.79 14.95
N MET A 601 -19.88 19.12 16.08
CA MET A 601 -19.04 17.98 16.47
C MET A 601 -19.10 16.84 15.43
N ILE A 602 -20.30 16.54 14.94
CA ILE A 602 -20.55 15.49 13.94
C ILE A 602 -21.46 16.07 12.86
N GLN A 603 -21.08 15.86 11.60
CA GLN A 603 -21.87 16.20 10.43
C GLN A 603 -22.14 14.94 9.60
N LEU A 604 -23.41 14.52 9.59
CA LEU A 604 -23.90 13.48 8.69
C LEU A 604 -24.49 14.16 7.45
N ALA A 605 -23.78 14.12 6.33
CA ALA A 605 -24.06 14.92 5.15
C ALA A 605 -25.07 14.26 4.18
N ALA A 606 -25.49 13.02 4.43
CA ALA A 606 -26.46 12.31 3.61
C ALA A 606 -27.43 11.50 4.49
N ALA A 607 -28.67 11.34 4.01
CA ALA A 607 -29.72 10.62 4.73
C ALA A 607 -29.43 9.11 4.88
N ASP A 608 -28.54 8.56 4.06
CA ASP A 608 -28.08 7.17 4.13
C ASP A 608 -26.92 6.97 5.14
N CYS A 609 -26.57 8.01 5.90
CA CYS A 609 -25.66 7.91 7.04
C CYS A 609 -26.44 7.62 8.33
N ILE A 610 -26.65 6.33 8.63
CA ILE A 610 -27.56 5.88 9.70
C ILE A 610 -26.87 4.99 10.74
N GLY A 611 -27.52 4.78 11.88
CA GLY A 611 -27.06 3.85 12.93
C GLY A 611 -25.78 4.24 13.67
N VAL A 612 -25.31 5.48 13.46
CA VAL A 612 -24.19 6.06 14.19
C VAL A 612 -24.53 6.23 15.66
N GLU A 613 -23.74 5.61 16.52
CA GLU A 613 -23.86 5.69 17.98
C GLU A 613 -22.86 6.75 18.48
N VAL A 614 -23.38 7.79 19.13
CA VAL A 614 -22.60 8.91 19.69
C VAL A 614 -22.75 8.87 21.20
N VAL A 615 -21.66 8.58 21.92
CA VAL A 615 -21.68 8.29 23.37
C VAL A 615 -20.62 9.07 24.13
#